data_AF-A0AAV2RVI2-F1
#
_entry.id   AF-A0AAV2RVI2-F1
#
_cell.length_a   1.000
_cell.length_b   1.000
_cell.length_c   1.000
_cell.angle_alpha   90.00
_cell.angle_beta   90.00
_cell.angle_gamma   90.00
#
_symmetry.space_group_name_H-M   'P 1'
#
loop_
_entity.id
_entity.type
_entity.pdbx_description
1 polymer ?
#
loop_
_entity_poly.entity_id
_entity_poly.type
_entity_poly.pdbx_seq_one_letter_code
_entity_poly.pdbx_strand_id
1 'polypeptide(L)'
;MGNTVNRSHDRNTTLDEDISENNGLLFMDKFIPEEIFFRIFSFLPAKELLCTVSRVCHNWNNILHQNSFWFCRLKYDNISLSSKFRLELLNHMNKKDVLQCLQNMSVNQPYNRNLIRNPSGQENYHLQIKRTELNIITQSRSAYPGGTIKEEASGKRKLLYYTTKHLDYLSGDRYKEV
;
A
#
# COMPACT_ATOMS: atom_id res chain seq x y z
N MET A 1 -19.60 64.90 40.25
CA MET A 1 -18.60 64.07 40.92
C MET A 1 -18.97 62.62 40.68
N GLY A 2 -18.20 61.91 39.85
CA GLY A 2 -18.41 60.52 39.50
C GLY A 2 -17.18 60.05 38.74
N ASN A 3 -16.24 59.44 39.47
CA ASN A 3 -14.88 59.15 39.04
C ASN A 3 -14.83 58.09 37.93
N THR A 4 -14.10 58.45 36.87
CA THR A 4 -13.55 57.60 35.84
C THR A 4 -12.54 56.62 36.44
N VAL A 5 -12.82 55.31 36.37
CA VAL A 5 -11.83 54.27 36.67
C VAL A 5 -11.27 53.76 35.34
N ASN A 6 -10.15 54.36 34.93
CA ASN A 6 -9.30 53.85 33.86
C ASN A 6 -8.64 52.56 34.34
N ARG A 7 -9.08 51.42 33.80
CA ARG A 7 -8.43 50.13 34.02
C ARG A 7 -7.47 49.87 32.85
N SER A 8 -6.23 50.30 33.00
CA SER A 8 -5.11 49.93 32.14
C SER A 8 -4.98 48.40 32.12
N HIS A 9 -5.38 47.79 31.01
CA HIS A 9 -4.97 46.43 30.67
C HIS A 9 -3.69 46.54 29.85
N ASP A 10 -2.55 46.52 30.54
CA ASP A 10 -1.28 46.13 29.94
C ASP A 10 -1.40 44.66 29.51
N ARG A 11 -1.77 44.44 28.25
CA ARG A 11 -1.60 43.14 27.60
C ARG A 11 -0.20 43.09 26.99
N ASN A 12 0.76 42.73 27.82
CA ASN A 12 1.97 42.06 27.34
C ASN A 12 1.57 40.65 26.89
N THR A 13 1.14 40.50 25.64
CA THR A 13 0.91 39.21 24.98
C THR A 13 1.43 39.30 23.56
N THR A 14 2.75 39.15 23.39
CA THR A 14 3.41 39.05 22.08
C THR A 14 4.55 38.02 22.08
N LEU A 15 4.47 36.97 22.93
CA LEU A 15 5.48 35.90 22.97
C LEU A 15 4.94 34.49 22.64
N ASP A 16 3.64 34.34 22.40
CA ASP A 16 3.03 33.02 22.15
C ASP A 16 2.73 32.73 20.67
N GLU A 17 2.98 33.67 19.76
CA GLU A 17 2.59 33.52 18.34
C GLU A 17 3.66 32.80 17.49
N ASP A 18 4.93 32.77 17.89
CA ASP A 18 6.03 32.19 17.07
C ASP A 18 6.36 30.71 17.34
N ILE A 19 5.85 30.11 18.42
CA ILE A 19 6.17 28.71 18.76
C ILE A 19 5.40 27.71 17.86
N SER A 20 4.35 28.16 17.17
CA SER A 20 3.46 27.30 16.40
C SER A 20 4.07 26.78 15.08
N GLU A 21 4.89 27.57 14.39
CA GLU A 21 5.28 27.25 13.00
C GLU A 21 6.33 26.12 12.91
N ASN A 22 7.19 25.97 13.92
CA ASN A 22 8.31 25.02 13.88
C ASN A 22 8.11 23.75 14.71
N ASN A 23 6.92 23.55 15.29
CA ASN A 23 6.64 22.41 16.14
C ASN A 23 6.85 21.07 15.39
N GLY A 24 7.77 20.25 15.87
CA GLY A 24 8.06 18.92 15.32
C GLY A 24 9.15 18.82 14.25
N LEU A 25 9.70 19.95 13.78
CA LEU A 25 10.90 19.94 12.91
C LEU A 25 12.19 20.21 13.70
N LEU A 26 12.08 20.62 14.96
CA LEU A 26 13.21 20.83 15.86
C LEU A 26 13.55 19.53 16.61
N PHE A 27 14.83 19.18 16.62
CA PHE A 27 15.37 18.10 17.43
C PHE A 27 16.69 18.57 18.05
N MET A 28 16.76 18.58 19.39
CA MET A 28 17.91 19.11 20.13
C MET A 28 18.27 20.55 19.70
N ASP A 29 17.25 21.41 19.62
CA ASP A 29 17.35 22.82 19.19
C ASP A 29 17.92 23.03 17.78
N LYS A 30 17.95 21.98 16.96
CA LYS A 30 18.37 22.03 15.57
C LYS A 30 17.19 21.74 14.65
N PHE A 31 17.05 22.57 13.62
CA PHE A 31 16.10 22.33 12.56
C PHE A 31 16.53 21.12 11.74
N ILE A 32 15.64 20.13 11.63
CA ILE A 32 15.81 18.96 10.78
C ILE A 32 15.00 19.18 9.49
N PRO A 33 15.62 19.05 8.30
CA PRO A 33 14.90 19.13 7.03
C PRO A 33 13.82 18.06 6.88
N GLU A 34 12.72 18.38 6.20
CA GLU A 34 11.60 17.44 5.95
C GLU A 34 12.08 16.16 5.27
N GLU A 35 13.08 16.21 4.40
CA GLU A 35 13.62 15.06 3.69
C GLU A 35 14.21 14.00 4.63
N ILE A 36 14.71 14.43 5.80
CA ILE A 36 15.20 13.52 6.83
C ILE A 36 14.02 12.85 7.52
N PHE A 37 12.95 13.59 7.82
CA PHE A 37 11.71 13.01 8.35
C PHE A 37 11.07 12.04 7.36
N PHE A 38 11.09 12.33 6.05
CA PHE A 38 10.64 11.40 5.02
C PHE A 38 11.37 10.06 5.11
N ARG A 39 12.69 10.10 5.28
CA ARG A 39 13.51 8.90 5.46
C ARG A 39 13.17 8.19 6.76
N ILE A 40 13.11 8.90 7.88
CA ILE A 40 12.74 8.30 9.18
C ILE A 40 11.37 7.61 9.11
N PHE A 41 10.35 8.32 8.61
CA PHE A 41 9.00 7.79 8.48
C PHE A 41 8.90 6.65 7.48
N SER A 42 9.79 6.57 6.48
CA SER A 42 9.81 5.45 5.54
C SER A 42 10.14 4.10 6.20
N PHE A 43 10.76 4.09 7.38
CA PHE A 43 11.02 2.87 8.15
C PHE A 43 9.83 2.40 9.01
N LEU A 44 8.80 3.23 9.23
CA LEU A 44 7.65 2.90 10.07
C LEU A 44 6.54 2.22 9.25
N PRO A 45 5.75 1.27 9.76
CA PRO A 45 4.60 0.72 9.04
C PRO A 45 3.60 1.80 8.61
N ALA A 46 3.04 1.68 7.39
CA ALA A 46 2.09 2.67 6.85
C ALA A 46 0.89 2.94 7.76
N LYS A 47 0.42 1.90 8.48
CA LYS A 47 -0.67 2.04 9.45
C LYS A 47 -0.27 2.90 10.67
N GLU A 48 0.95 2.76 11.16
CA GLU A 48 1.45 3.58 12.29
C GLU A 48 1.63 5.04 11.89
N LEU A 49 2.06 5.29 10.65
CA LEU A 49 2.14 6.64 10.11
C LEU A 49 0.77 7.34 10.18
N LEU A 50 -0.28 6.66 9.73
CA LEU A 50 -1.62 7.23 9.67
C LEU A 50 -2.30 7.34 11.04
N CYS A 51 -2.09 6.38 11.94
CA CYS A 51 -2.81 6.32 13.22
C CYS A 51 -2.08 7.03 14.37
N THR A 52 -0.75 7.11 14.33
CA THR A 52 0.08 7.58 15.44
C THR A 52 0.87 8.81 15.04
N VAL A 53 1.70 8.72 13.99
CA VAL A 53 2.64 9.80 13.61
C VAL A 53 1.90 11.07 13.17
N SER A 54 0.78 10.92 12.45
CA SER A 54 -0.11 12.02 12.04
C SER A 54 -0.68 12.83 13.22
N ARG A 55 -0.67 12.28 14.43
CA ARG A 55 -1.25 12.90 15.63
C ARG A 55 -0.21 13.53 16.55
N VAL A 56 1.08 13.42 16.22
CA VAL A 56 2.17 13.94 17.05
C VAL A 56 2.22 15.48 17.00
N CYS A 57 2.24 16.04 15.80
CA CYS A 57 2.25 17.49 15.60
C CYS A 57 1.76 17.86 14.18
N HIS A 58 1.54 19.15 13.93
CA HIS A 58 1.06 19.64 12.64
C HIS A 58 2.06 19.40 11.52
N ASN A 59 3.37 19.58 11.74
CA ASN A 59 4.37 19.38 10.71
C ASN A 59 4.49 17.91 10.28
N TRP A 60 4.42 16.97 11.23
CA TRP A 60 4.42 15.54 10.89
C TRP A 60 3.17 15.15 10.13
N ASN A 61 2.02 15.69 10.53
CA ASN A 61 0.79 15.50 9.78
C ASN A 61 0.90 16.06 8.35
N ASN A 62 1.47 17.25 8.18
CA ASN A 62 1.64 17.91 6.88
C ASN A 62 2.53 17.08 5.96
N ILE A 63 3.65 16.55 6.47
CA ILE A 63 4.52 15.62 5.73
C ILE A 63 3.71 14.43 5.19
N LEU A 64 2.87 13.83 6.04
CA LEU A 64 2.05 12.68 5.65
C LEU A 64 0.88 13.03 4.72
N HIS A 65 0.57 14.31 4.55
CA HIS A 65 -0.41 14.81 3.57
C HIS A 65 0.21 15.15 2.22
N GLN A 66 1.53 15.03 2.07
CA GLN A 66 2.20 15.24 0.78
C GLN A 66 2.20 13.96 -0.07
N ASN A 67 1.76 14.08 -1.33
CA ASN A 67 1.80 12.96 -2.29
C ASN A 67 3.24 12.47 -2.55
N SER A 68 4.21 13.38 -2.53
CA SER A 68 5.65 13.10 -2.71
C SER A 68 6.15 12.07 -1.69
N PHE A 69 5.76 12.21 -0.42
CA PHE A 69 6.12 11.27 0.64
C PHE A 69 5.65 9.85 0.30
N TRP A 70 4.38 9.69 -0.07
CA TRP A 70 3.83 8.35 -0.36
C TRP A 70 4.37 7.75 -1.66
N PHE A 71 4.70 8.57 -2.68
CA PHE A 71 5.41 8.05 -3.85
C PHE A 71 6.80 7.52 -3.53
N CYS A 72 7.54 8.22 -2.65
CA CYS A 72 8.83 7.75 -2.15
C CYS A 72 8.67 6.49 -1.30
N ARG A 73 7.63 6.42 -0.47
CA ARG A 73 7.32 5.25 0.35
C ARG A 73 7.02 4.01 -0.48
N LEU A 74 6.14 4.11 -1.48
CA LEU A 74 5.84 2.98 -2.36
C LEU A 74 7.10 2.44 -3.05
N LYS A 75 8.03 3.34 -3.43
CA LYS A 75 9.34 2.93 -3.96
C LYS A 75 10.16 2.14 -2.93
N TYR A 76 10.14 2.56 -1.67
CA TYR A 76 10.80 1.86 -0.56
C TYR A 76 10.19 0.47 -0.32
N ASP A 77 8.87 0.35 -0.42
CA ASP A 77 8.15 -0.93 -0.30
C ASP A 77 8.28 -1.82 -1.57
N ASN A 78 9.16 -1.48 -2.50
CA ASN A 78 9.36 -2.15 -3.80
C ASN A 78 8.11 -2.17 -4.71
N ILE A 79 7.17 -1.26 -4.48
CA ILE A 79 5.99 -1.04 -5.32
C ILE A 79 6.34 -0.01 -6.38
N SER A 80 6.68 -0.49 -7.58
CA SER A 80 7.01 0.38 -8.72
C SER A 80 5.74 0.85 -9.42
N LEU A 81 5.50 2.16 -9.41
CA LEU A 81 4.48 2.80 -10.23
C LEU A 81 5.11 3.32 -11.51
N SER A 82 4.53 2.98 -12.67
CA SER A 82 5.00 3.48 -13.97
C SER A 82 4.86 5.00 -14.03
N SER A 83 5.78 5.68 -14.73
CA SER A 83 5.73 7.13 -14.89
C SER A 83 4.42 7.60 -15.55
N LYS A 84 3.92 6.81 -16.51
CA LYS A 84 2.62 7.05 -17.16
C LYS A 84 1.48 7.00 -16.14
N PHE A 85 1.43 5.97 -15.31
CA PHE A 85 0.39 5.84 -14.28
C PHE A 85 0.47 6.97 -13.24
N ARG A 86 1.67 7.36 -12.82
CA ARG A 86 1.86 8.50 -11.91
C ARG A 86 1.28 9.79 -12.49
N LEU A 87 1.52 10.05 -13.78
CA LEU A 87 1.01 11.22 -14.48
C LEU A 87 -0.52 11.17 -14.61
N GLU A 88 -1.08 10.02 -14.98
CA GLU A 88 -2.53 9.82 -15.06
C GLU A 88 -3.20 10.03 -13.70
N LEU A 89 -2.62 9.46 -12.62
CA LEU A 89 -3.12 9.61 -11.26
C LEU A 89 -3.18 11.09 -10.84
N LEU A 90 -2.12 11.86 -11.13
CA LEU A 90 -2.05 13.28 -10.78
C LEU A 90 -2.94 14.18 -11.65
N ASN A 91 -3.21 13.80 -12.90
CA ASN A 91 -3.99 14.61 -13.83
C ASN A 91 -5.50 14.34 -13.77
N HIS A 92 -5.92 13.13 -13.40
CA HIS A 92 -7.31 12.71 -13.47
C HIS A 92 -8.02 12.65 -12.11
N MET A 93 -7.30 12.81 -11.01
CA MET A 93 -7.86 12.76 -9.66
C MET A 93 -7.61 14.07 -8.91
N ASN A 94 -8.51 14.43 -8.01
CA ASN A 94 -8.25 15.54 -7.11
C ASN A 94 -7.14 15.15 -6.11
N LYS A 95 -6.49 16.16 -5.50
CA LYS A 95 -5.36 15.95 -4.58
C LYS A 95 -5.68 14.97 -3.42
N LYS A 96 -6.92 15.01 -2.91
CA LYS A 96 -7.35 14.19 -1.77
C LYS A 96 -7.49 12.72 -2.17
N ASP A 97 -8.07 12.45 -3.33
CA ASP A 97 -8.26 11.08 -3.83
C ASP A 97 -6.92 10.45 -4.22
N VAL A 98 -6.00 11.23 -4.80
CA VAL A 98 -4.62 10.80 -5.03
C VAL A 98 -3.98 10.35 -3.72
N LEU A 99 -4.01 11.21 -2.71
CA LEU A 99 -3.41 10.92 -1.40
C LEU A 99 -4.01 9.65 -0.79
N GLN A 100 -5.34 9.53 -0.78
CA GLN A 100 -6.05 8.37 -0.26
C GLN A 100 -5.67 7.09 -1.02
N CYS A 101 -5.55 7.15 -2.34
CA CYS A 101 -5.13 6.02 -3.17
C CYS A 101 -3.72 5.56 -2.79
N LEU A 102 -2.77 6.49 -2.68
CA LEU A 102 -1.37 6.20 -2.30
C LEU A 102 -1.26 5.60 -0.89
N GLN A 103 -2.01 6.17 0.07
CA GLN A 103 -2.10 5.65 1.43
C GLN A 103 -2.68 4.23 1.45
N ASN A 104 -3.77 3.99 0.72
CA ASN A 104 -4.42 2.68 0.63
C ASN A 104 -3.51 1.62 0.00
N MET A 105 -2.75 1.97 -1.04
CA MET A 105 -1.77 1.06 -1.65
C MET A 105 -0.68 0.68 -0.65
N SER A 106 -0.20 1.64 0.15
CA SER A 106 0.85 1.42 1.14
C SER A 106 0.38 0.58 2.33
N VAL A 107 -0.87 0.78 2.79
CA VAL A 107 -1.44 0.03 3.93
C VAL A 107 -1.86 -1.37 3.54
N ASN A 108 -2.58 -1.53 2.44
CA ASN A 108 -3.24 -2.80 2.11
C ASN A 108 -2.37 -3.73 1.29
N GLN A 109 -1.33 -3.18 0.63
CA GLN A 109 -0.47 -3.89 -0.33
C GLN A 109 -1.29 -4.89 -1.16
N PRO A 110 -2.25 -4.40 -1.97
CA PRO A 110 -3.19 -5.29 -2.67
C PRO A 110 -2.49 -6.16 -3.74
N TYR A 111 -1.25 -5.81 -4.10
CA TYR A 111 -0.44 -6.48 -5.09
C TYR A 111 0.34 -7.65 -4.48
N ASN A 112 0.79 -8.59 -5.31
CA ASN A 112 1.65 -9.72 -4.92
C ASN A 112 1.09 -10.69 -3.87
N ARG A 113 -0.23 -10.72 -3.66
CA ARG A 113 -0.90 -11.75 -2.85
C ARG A 113 -1.96 -12.47 -3.66
N ASN A 114 -2.08 -13.77 -3.42
CA ASN A 114 -3.16 -14.52 -4.02
C ASN A 114 -4.48 -14.16 -3.34
N LEU A 115 -5.40 -13.54 -4.10
CA LEU A 115 -6.74 -13.20 -3.60
C LEU A 115 -7.69 -14.40 -3.66
N ILE A 116 -7.33 -15.45 -4.39
CA ILE A 116 -8.07 -16.70 -4.43
C ILE A 116 -7.78 -17.43 -3.12
N ARG A 117 -8.83 -17.66 -2.32
CA ARG A 117 -8.73 -18.53 -1.15
C ARG A 117 -8.52 -19.96 -1.61
N ASN A 118 -7.53 -20.63 -1.01
CA ASN A 118 -7.20 -22.03 -1.28
C ASN A 118 -6.97 -22.34 -2.78
N PRO A 119 -6.03 -21.65 -3.45
CA PRO A 119 -5.79 -21.81 -4.88
C PRO A 119 -5.30 -23.22 -5.26
N SER A 120 -4.65 -23.92 -4.32
CA SER A 120 -4.09 -25.26 -4.49
C SER A 120 -5.04 -26.38 -4.06
N GLY A 121 -6.20 -26.06 -3.47
CA GLY A 121 -7.10 -27.07 -2.91
C GLY A 121 -6.54 -27.80 -1.67
N GLN A 122 -5.50 -27.26 -1.02
CA GLN A 122 -4.89 -27.84 0.18
C GLN A 122 -5.77 -27.70 1.43
N GLU A 123 -6.60 -26.66 1.50
CA GLU A 123 -7.62 -26.52 2.54
C GLU A 123 -8.89 -27.29 2.13
N ASN A 124 -9.56 -27.95 3.08
CA ASN A 124 -10.80 -28.66 2.79
C ASN A 124 -11.92 -27.68 2.34
N TYR A 125 -12.40 -27.85 1.10
CA TYR A 125 -13.65 -27.30 0.51
C TYR A 125 -14.07 -25.87 0.92
N HIS A 126 -13.31 -24.84 0.54
CA HIS A 126 -13.75 -23.44 0.64
C HIS A 126 -14.29 -22.83 -0.67
N LEU A 127 -14.25 -23.57 -1.78
CA LEU A 127 -14.80 -23.12 -3.05
C LEU A 127 -16.29 -23.46 -3.10
N GLN A 128 -17.16 -22.46 -2.95
CA GLN A 128 -18.57 -22.59 -3.29
C GLN A 128 -18.72 -22.68 -4.80
N ILE A 129 -18.63 -23.90 -5.33
CA ILE A 129 -18.92 -24.17 -6.74
C ILE A 129 -20.45 -24.17 -6.87
N LYS A 130 -21.03 -23.10 -7.44
CA LYS A 130 -22.40 -23.16 -7.97
C LYS A 130 -22.40 -24.17 -9.12
N ARG A 131 -22.85 -25.40 -8.84
CA ARG A 131 -22.84 -26.51 -9.80
C ARG A 131 -23.87 -26.28 -10.91
N THR A 132 -23.39 -26.25 -12.15
CA THR A 132 -23.96 -27.01 -13.25
C THR A 132 -23.06 -28.22 -13.46
N GLU A 133 -23.48 -29.36 -12.92
CA GLU A 133 -22.98 -30.73 -13.16
C GLU A 133 -21.46 -31.02 -13.08
N LEU A 134 -21.05 -31.55 -11.90
CA LEU A 134 -19.90 -32.44 -11.64
C LEU A 134 -18.47 -31.93 -11.95
N ASN A 135 -17.83 -31.33 -10.93
CA ASN A 135 -16.37 -31.19 -10.85
C ASN A 135 -15.79 -32.23 -9.88
N ILE A 136 -14.97 -33.15 -10.39
CA ILE A 136 -14.14 -34.09 -9.60
C ILE A 136 -12.78 -33.43 -9.41
N ILE A 137 -12.35 -33.22 -8.17
CA ILE A 137 -10.99 -32.75 -7.85
C ILE A 137 -10.07 -33.97 -7.92
N THR A 138 -9.26 -34.06 -8.97
CA THR A 138 -8.22 -35.08 -9.09
C THR A 138 -6.96 -34.59 -8.36
N GLN A 139 -6.47 -35.36 -7.38
CA GLN A 139 -5.14 -35.13 -6.82
C GLN A 139 -4.09 -35.33 -7.92
N SER A 140 -3.32 -34.28 -8.23
CA SER A 140 -2.11 -34.43 -9.02
C SER A 140 -1.07 -35.17 -8.16
N ARG A 141 -0.95 -36.49 -8.35
CA ARG A 141 0.21 -37.21 -7.83
C ARG A 141 1.45 -36.66 -8.52
N SER A 142 2.32 -36.03 -7.72
CA SER A 142 3.70 -35.68 -8.06
C SER A 142 4.33 -36.79 -8.90
N ALA A 143 4.67 -36.48 -10.15
CA ALA A 143 5.37 -37.40 -11.04
C ALA A 143 6.84 -37.44 -10.58
N TYR A 144 7.16 -38.38 -9.70
CA TYR A 144 8.55 -38.80 -9.52
C TYR A 144 9.06 -39.41 -10.83
N PRO A 145 10.28 -39.09 -11.27
CA PRO A 145 10.86 -39.68 -12.47
C PRO A 145 11.17 -41.15 -12.17
N GLY A 146 10.34 -42.07 -12.68
CA GLY A 146 10.61 -43.52 -12.60
C GLY A 146 9.40 -44.44 -12.40
N GLY A 147 8.18 -43.92 -12.22
CA GLY A 147 6.98 -44.77 -12.02
C GLY A 147 6.30 -45.15 -13.34
N THR A 148 6.29 -46.44 -13.70
CA THR A 148 5.50 -46.96 -14.83
C THR A 148 4.00 -46.89 -14.52
N ILE A 149 3.23 -46.21 -15.36
CA ILE A 149 1.77 -46.05 -15.23
C ILE A 149 1.07 -47.27 -15.85
N LYS A 150 0.20 -47.95 -15.10
CA LYS A 150 -0.79 -48.87 -15.66
C LYS A 150 -2.07 -48.09 -15.94
N GLU A 151 -2.43 -47.95 -17.22
CA GLU A 151 -3.75 -47.48 -17.64
C GLU A 151 -4.78 -48.59 -17.43
N GLU A 152 -5.70 -48.43 -16.46
CA GLU A 152 -6.97 -49.16 -16.47
C GLU A 152 -8.01 -48.31 -17.19
N ALA A 153 -8.38 -48.77 -18.39
CA ALA A 153 -9.40 -48.17 -19.22
C ALA A 153 -10.80 -48.48 -18.69
N SER A 154 -11.50 -47.47 -18.18
CA SER A 154 -12.96 -47.49 -18.07
C SER A 154 -13.53 -46.10 -18.37
N GLY A 155 -14.36 -46.02 -19.41
CA GLY A 155 -15.26 -44.89 -19.67
C GLY A 155 -14.64 -43.68 -20.35
N LYS A 156 -14.70 -43.64 -21.68
CA LYS A 156 -14.37 -42.49 -22.52
C LYS A 156 -15.07 -41.21 -22.03
N ARG A 157 -14.30 -40.24 -21.52
CA ARG A 157 -14.59 -38.81 -21.67
C ARG A 157 -13.31 -38.12 -22.13
N LYS A 158 -13.38 -37.48 -23.31
CA LYS A 158 -12.30 -36.65 -23.86
C LYS A 158 -12.03 -35.50 -22.87
N LEU A 159 -10.89 -35.56 -22.19
CA LEU A 159 -10.33 -34.43 -21.46
C LEU A 159 -9.81 -33.41 -22.48
N LEU A 160 -10.52 -32.29 -22.62
CA LEU A 160 -10.01 -31.12 -23.30
C LEU A 160 -9.13 -30.35 -22.31
N TYR A 161 -7.82 -30.42 -22.50
CA TYR A 161 -6.87 -29.58 -21.79
C TYR A 161 -6.93 -28.18 -22.40
N TYR A 162 -7.36 -27.19 -21.63
CA TYR A 162 -7.11 -25.80 -21.95
C TYR A 162 -5.70 -25.47 -21.44
N THR A 163 -4.75 -25.36 -22.36
CA THR A 163 -3.43 -24.80 -22.06
C THR A 163 -3.58 -23.28 -22.02
N THR A 164 -3.40 -22.70 -20.83
CA THR A 164 -3.45 -21.25 -20.62
C THR A 164 -2.20 -20.59 -21.18
N LYS A 165 -2.12 -20.46 -22.51
CA LYS A 165 -1.08 -19.71 -23.23
C LYS A 165 -1.33 -18.18 -23.25
N HIS A 166 -1.85 -17.61 -22.16
CA HIS A 166 -2.19 -16.18 -22.14
C HIS A 166 -1.84 -15.46 -20.82
N LEU A 167 -0.68 -15.76 -20.25
CA LEU A 167 -0.08 -14.95 -19.18
C LEU A 167 1.26 -14.29 -19.56
N ASP A 168 1.66 -14.33 -20.84
CA ASP A 168 2.87 -13.66 -21.31
C ASP A 168 2.70 -12.14 -21.54
N TYR A 169 1.55 -11.56 -21.16
CA TYR A 169 1.28 -10.12 -21.38
C TYR A 169 1.52 -9.20 -20.18
N LEU A 170 2.02 -9.71 -19.04
CA LEU A 170 2.37 -8.87 -17.88
C LEU A 170 3.81 -9.08 -17.37
N SER A 171 4.63 -9.82 -18.11
CA SER A 171 6.07 -9.98 -17.88
C SER A 171 6.88 -9.13 -18.89
N GLY A 172 6.60 -7.83 -18.95
CA GLY A 172 7.39 -6.88 -19.73
C GLY A 172 8.57 -6.35 -18.91
N ASP A 173 9.75 -6.86 -19.23
CA ASP A 173 11.09 -6.28 -19.00
C ASP A 173 11.57 -6.05 -17.56
N ARG A 174 12.08 -7.13 -16.96
CA ARG A 174 13.29 -7.06 -16.12
C ARG A 174 14.19 -8.25 -16.40
N TYR A 175 15.12 -8.09 -17.36
CA TYR A 175 16.48 -8.65 -17.32
C TYR A 175 17.32 -7.92 -18.38
N LYS A 176 18.14 -6.97 -17.93
CA LYS A 176 19.47 -6.72 -18.50
C LYS A 176 20.40 -6.37 -17.34
N GLU A 177 21.13 -7.39 -16.91
CA GLU A 177 22.43 -7.22 -16.26
C GLU A 177 23.50 -7.01 -17.35
N VAL A 178 24.57 -6.32 -16.94
CA VAL A 178 25.79 -5.89 -17.63
C VAL A 178 25.70 -4.59 -18.42
#